data_AF-A0A813UVK3-F1
#
_entry.id   AF-A0A813UVK3-F1
#
_cell.length_a   1.000
_cell.length_b   1.000
_cell.length_c   1.000
_cell.angle_alpha   90.00
_cell.angle_beta   90.00
_cell.angle_gamma   90.00
#
_symmetry.space_group_name_H-M   'P 1'
#
loop_
_entity.id
_entity.type
_entity.pdbx_description
1 polymer ?
#
loop_
_entity_poly.entity_id
_entity_poly.type
_entity_poly.pdbx_seq_one_letter_code
_entity_poly.pdbx_strand_id
1 'polypeptide(L)'
;MLFTLLTILLVSSLSSANYDFRDVDGAPIISQSGDGIGPCGLLADLWLLISYINGINFRYVPTPLTPLITAVQDNDKSIGLSATFITAERQKRVDFAQYLQSGNVFLVQSTYNEPINDLNDLCGKTVTVLVGTVHEADVRAQQADCPSSRPLIIVPAASQTELINNVQQNKADTAVYDESVLQRRHIKTTILVANIEDFSTVQQAKIRQEVS
;
A
#
# COMPACT_ATOMS: atom_id res chain seq x y z
N MET A 1 -3.39 2.18 19.96
CA MET A 1 -4.27 2.41 18.79
C MET A 1 -3.56 3.40 17.87
N LEU A 2 -2.79 2.89 16.91
CA LEU A 2 -2.26 3.72 15.84
C LEU A 2 -2.65 3.09 14.51
N PHE A 3 -2.86 3.94 13.54
CA PHE A 3 -3.84 3.79 12.50
C PHE A 3 -3.16 4.20 11.19
N THR A 4 -3.24 3.37 10.14
CA THR A 4 -2.62 3.64 8.84
C THR A 4 -3.41 4.68 8.07
N LEU A 5 -2.76 5.79 7.69
CA LEU A 5 -3.40 6.88 6.96
C LEU A 5 -3.20 6.70 5.45
N LEU A 6 -4.26 6.33 4.74
CA LEU A 6 -4.30 6.42 3.28
C LEU A 6 -4.51 7.88 2.86
N THR A 7 -3.77 8.31 1.83
CA THR A 7 -3.72 9.73 1.44
C THR A 7 -3.74 9.97 -0.06
N ILE A 8 -4.31 11.10 -0.46
CA ILE A 8 -4.23 11.57 -1.84
C ILE A 8 -3.05 12.54 -1.96
N LEU A 9 -2.20 12.33 -2.97
CA LEU A 9 -1.13 13.22 -3.35
C LEU A 9 -1.68 14.35 -4.21
N LEU A 10 -1.59 15.58 -3.71
CA LEU A 10 -2.07 16.77 -4.39
C LEU A 10 -0.90 17.58 -4.96
N VAL A 11 -1.14 18.22 -6.10
CA VAL A 11 -0.34 19.36 -6.55
C VAL A 11 -0.75 20.61 -5.79
N SER A 12 0.18 21.54 -5.60
CA SER A 12 0.03 22.74 -4.76
C SER A 12 -1.08 23.71 -5.22
N SER A 13 -1.62 23.57 -6.43
CA SER A 13 -2.82 24.31 -6.86
C SER A 13 -3.60 23.58 -7.95
N LEU A 14 -4.89 23.31 -7.68
CA LEU A 14 -5.84 22.85 -8.69
C LEU A 14 -6.34 24.06 -9.48
N SER A 15 -6.03 24.10 -10.78
CA SER A 15 -6.55 25.09 -11.73
C SER A 15 -7.49 24.41 -12.71
N SER A 16 -8.29 25.18 -13.45
CA SER A 16 -9.08 24.66 -14.58
C SER A 16 -8.15 24.18 -15.71
N ALA A 17 -7.68 22.93 -15.60
CA ALA A 17 -6.76 22.30 -16.54
C ALA A 17 -7.02 20.79 -16.68
N ASN A 18 -6.40 20.17 -17.68
CA ASN A 18 -6.38 18.72 -17.85
C ASN A 18 -5.28 18.12 -16.96
N TYR A 19 -5.61 17.11 -16.15
CA TYR A 19 -4.66 16.41 -15.27
C TYR A 19 -4.55 14.91 -15.59
N ASP A 20 -3.37 14.34 -15.38
CA ASP A 20 -3.18 12.89 -15.35
C ASP A 20 -3.43 12.37 -13.93
N PHE A 21 -4.40 11.48 -13.77
CA PHE A 21 -4.72 10.82 -12.51
C PHE A 21 -4.03 9.47 -12.49
N ARG A 22 -3.03 9.35 -11.63
CA ARG A 22 -2.15 8.20 -11.58
C ARG A 22 -2.39 7.40 -10.31
N ASP A 23 -2.47 6.08 -10.43
CA ASP A 23 -2.72 5.17 -9.31
C ASP A 23 -1.90 3.89 -9.40
N VAL A 24 -1.55 3.38 -8.22
CA VAL A 24 -1.06 2.02 -8.03
C VAL A 24 -2.27 1.13 -7.78
N ASP A 25 -2.66 0.35 -8.79
CA ASP A 25 -3.81 -0.56 -8.74
C ASP A 25 -3.98 -1.20 -7.35
N GLY A 26 -5.07 -0.81 -6.67
CA GLY A 26 -5.28 -1.01 -5.24
C GLY A 26 -6.75 -1.26 -4.90
N ALA A 27 -7.42 -2.12 -5.68
CA ALA A 27 -8.80 -2.49 -5.44
C ALA A 27 -9.03 -2.97 -3.98
N PRO A 28 -10.14 -2.59 -3.32
CA PRO A 28 -11.30 -1.86 -3.83
C PRO A 28 -11.20 -0.32 -3.72
N ILE A 29 -10.07 0.21 -3.25
CA ILE A 29 -9.91 1.65 -2.98
C ILE A 29 -9.86 2.42 -4.30
N ILE A 30 -9.02 1.98 -5.23
CA ILE A 30 -8.97 2.49 -6.60
C ILE A 30 -8.35 1.41 -7.50
N SER A 31 -8.88 1.27 -8.71
CA SER A 31 -8.42 0.31 -9.70
C SER A 31 -8.91 0.75 -11.09
N GLN A 32 -8.49 0.04 -12.14
CA GLN A 32 -9.09 0.21 -13.47
C GLN A 32 -10.37 -0.59 -13.58
N SER A 33 -11.41 0.00 -14.17
CA SER A 33 -12.65 -0.71 -14.51
C SER A 33 -12.37 -1.86 -15.49
N GLY A 34 -13.18 -2.93 -15.42
CA GLY A 34 -13.00 -4.12 -16.25
C GLY A 34 -13.20 -3.89 -17.76
N ASP A 35 -13.80 -2.77 -18.14
CA ASP A 35 -13.93 -2.32 -19.54
C ASP A 35 -12.73 -1.48 -20.01
N GLY A 36 -11.78 -1.18 -19.11
CA GLY A 36 -10.59 -0.38 -19.39
C GLY A 36 -10.84 1.12 -19.57
N ILE A 37 -12.08 1.59 -19.42
CA ILE A 37 -12.50 2.96 -19.78
C ILE A 37 -12.09 4.00 -18.73
N GLY A 38 -11.98 3.62 -17.44
CA GLY A 38 -11.65 4.59 -16.39
C GLY A 38 -11.31 3.98 -15.04
N PRO A 39 -11.08 4.82 -14.02
CA PRO A 39 -10.87 4.35 -12.66
C PRO A 39 -12.21 3.93 -12.04
N CYS A 40 -12.19 2.93 -11.15
CA CYS A 40 -13.31 2.54 -10.31
C CYS A 40 -12.84 2.33 -8.86
N GLY A 41 -13.78 2.34 -7.92
CA GLY A 41 -13.50 2.22 -6.49
C GLY A 41 -13.77 3.51 -5.71
N LEU A 42 -13.63 3.45 -4.39
CA LEU A 42 -13.99 4.55 -3.49
C LEU A 42 -13.30 5.87 -3.84
N LEU A 43 -11.98 5.83 -4.08
CA LEU A 43 -11.22 7.02 -4.45
C LEU A 43 -11.58 7.51 -5.85
N ALA A 44 -11.92 6.63 -6.78
CA ALA A 44 -12.37 7.03 -8.10
C ALA A 44 -13.68 7.83 -8.02
N ASP A 45 -14.65 7.35 -7.24
CA ASP A 45 -15.93 8.03 -7.01
C ASP A 45 -15.74 9.40 -6.33
N LEU A 46 -14.87 9.46 -5.32
CA LEU A 46 -14.52 10.72 -4.65
C LEU A 46 -13.90 11.72 -5.63
N TRP A 47 -12.99 11.26 -6.49
CA TRP A 47 -12.32 12.13 -7.46
C TRP A 47 -13.19 12.55 -8.63
N LEU A 48 -14.11 11.71 -9.08
CA LEU A 48 -15.14 12.08 -10.04
C LEU A 48 -15.97 13.25 -9.50
N LEU A 49 -16.35 13.19 -8.21
CA LEU A 49 -17.11 14.27 -7.56
C LEU A 49 -16.30 15.57 -7.42
N ILE A 50 -15.05 15.48 -6.95
CA ILE A 50 -14.16 16.64 -6.84
C ILE A 50 -13.95 17.30 -8.21
N SER A 51 -13.72 16.49 -9.24
CA SER A 51 -13.49 16.97 -10.61
C SER A 51 -14.72 17.67 -11.17
N TYR A 52 -15.91 17.11 -10.94
CA TYR A 52 -17.18 17.71 -11.33
C TYR A 52 -17.43 19.07 -10.67
N ILE A 53 -17.21 19.18 -9.35
CA ILE A 53 -17.42 20.43 -8.59
C ILE A 53 -16.48 21.55 -9.07
N ASN A 54 -15.23 21.20 -9.41
CA ASN A 54 -14.18 22.16 -9.73
C ASN A 54 -13.96 22.40 -11.24
N GLY A 55 -14.72 21.71 -12.11
CA GLY A 55 -14.56 21.81 -13.56
C GLY A 55 -13.21 21.29 -14.07
N ILE A 56 -12.66 20.26 -13.41
CA ILE A 56 -11.38 19.65 -13.76
C ILE A 56 -11.62 18.50 -14.73
N ASN A 57 -10.86 18.47 -15.83
CA ASN A 57 -10.80 17.32 -16.71
C ASN A 57 -9.62 16.44 -16.31
N PHE A 58 -9.79 15.12 -16.33
CA PHE A 58 -8.70 14.22 -16.02
C PHE A 58 -8.63 13.01 -16.95
N ARG A 59 -7.43 12.44 -17.05
CA ARG A 59 -7.14 11.17 -17.72
C ARG A 59 -6.58 10.19 -16.70
N TYR A 60 -7.16 9.01 -16.59
CA TYR A 60 -6.62 7.97 -15.71
C TYR A 60 -5.43 7.24 -16.34
N VAL A 61 -4.36 7.06 -15.57
CA VAL A 61 -3.10 6.45 -16.00
C VAL A 61 -2.58 5.51 -14.90
N PRO A 62 -2.84 4.18 -15.01
CA PRO A 62 -2.25 3.19 -14.10
C PRO A 62 -0.73 3.34 -14.05
N THR A 63 -0.17 3.51 -12.85
CA THR A 63 1.23 3.87 -12.63
C THR A 63 1.78 3.13 -11.41
N PRO A 64 2.86 2.33 -11.52
CA PRO A 64 3.49 1.70 -10.37
C PRO A 64 3.97 2.75 -9.33
N LEU A 65 4.14 2.34 -8.08
CA LEU A 65 4.39 3.25 -6.96
C LEU A 65 5.61 4.17 -7.14
N THR A 66 6.73 3.61 -7.58
CA THR A 66 7.97 4.39 -7.75
C THR A 66 7.84 5.45 -8.85
N PRO A 67 7.37 5.11 -10.08
CA PRO A 67 7.02 6.11 -11.09
C PRO A 67 5.96 7.13 -10.66
N LEU A 68 4.97 6.72 -9.85
CA LEU A 68 3.90 7.60 -9.37
C LEU A 68 4.47 8.77 -8.55
N ILE A 69 5.34 8.47 -7.60
CA ILE A 69 5.96 9.48 -6.73
C ILE A 69 6.76 10.49 -7.56
N THR A 70 7.51 10.00 -8.55
CA THR A 70 8.32 10.83 -9.45
C THR A 70 7.43 11.75 -10.29
N ALA A 71 6.37 11.21 -10.89
CA ALA A 71 5.45 11.97 -11.73
C ALA A 71 4.73 13.11 -10.98
N VAL A 72 4.40 12.90 -9.69
CA VAL A 72 3.82 13.97 -8.86
C VAL A 72 4.88 15.02 -8.49
N GLN A 73 6.12 14.61 -8.20
CA GLN A 73 7.22 15.52 -7.84
C GLN A 73 7.62 16.45 -8.97
N ASP A 74 7.63 15.97 -10.21
CA ASP A 74 8.05 16.74 -11.39
C ASP A 74 7.02 17.79 -11.83
N ASN A 75 5.92 17.96 -11.07
CA ASN A 75 4.85 18.95 -11.29
C ASN A 75 4.17 18.86 -12.69
N ASP A 76 4.18 17.68 -13.31
CA ASP A 76 3.67 17.46 -14.66
C ASP A 76 2.15 17.19 -14.69
N LYS A 77 1.35 18.13 -14.16
CA LYS A 77 -0.12 18.05 -14.10
C LYS A 77 -0.64 16.67 -13.64
N SER A 78 0.08 16.02 -12.74
CA SER A 78 -0.19 14.65 -12.30
C SER A 78 -0.71 14.66 -10.87
N ILE A 79 -1.86 14.05 -10.63
CA ILE A 79 -2.43 13.84 -9.29
C ILE A 79 -2.25 12.37 -8.96
N GLY A 80 -1.64 12.09 -7.80
CA GLY A 80 -1.43 10.73 -7.34
C GLY A 80 -2.57 10.28 -6.43
N LEU A 81 -3.40 9.37 -6.93
CA LEU A 81 -4.45 8.73 -6.17
C LEU A 81 -3.87 7.41 -5.74
N SER A 82 -3.49 7.23 -4.49
CA SER A 82 -2.98 5.91 -4.11
C SER A 82 -3.20 5.61 -2.64
N ALA A 83 -3.41 4.33 -2.35
CA ALA A 83 -3.39 3.79 -1.00
C ALA A 83 -1.97 3.74 -0.43
N THR A 84 -1.28 4.89 -0.40
CA THR A 84 0.13 4.95 -0.04
C THR A 84 0.36 5.72 1.25
N PHE A 85 1.33 5.22 2.02
CA PHE A 85 1.71 5.74 3.32
C PHE A 85 2.38 7.11 3.21
N ILE A 86 2.02 7.98 4.15
CA ILE A 86 2.78 9.18 4.49
C ILE A 86 4.11 8.73 5.12
N THR A 87 5.23 9.16 4.55
CA THR A 87 6.52 9.15 5.26
C THR A 87 7.00 10.58 5.45
N ALA A 88 7.79 10.85 6.49
CA ALA A 88 8.38 12.17 6.70
C ALA A 88 9.19 12.63 5.48
N GLU A 89 9.84 11.71 4.78
CA GLU A 89 10.57 11.96 3.54
C GLU A 89 9.66 12.38 2.37
N ARG A 90 8.41 11.88 2.33
CA ARG A 90 7.44 12.25 1.31
C ARG A 90 6.75 13.58 1.65
N GLN A 91 6.43 13.84 2.92
CA GLN A 91 5.82 15.12 3.35
C GLN A 91 6.69 16.35 3.03
N LYS A 92 8.01 16.17 2.95
CA LYS A 92 8.92 17.24 2.52
C LYS A 92 8.76 17.62 1.03
N ARG A 93 8.10 16.79 0.23
CA ARG A 93 8.12 16.88 -1.24
C ARG A 93 6.75 17.07 -1.88
N VAL A 94 5.67 16.69 -1.22
CA VAL A 94 4.29 16.68 -1.77
C VAL A 94 3.26 16.90 -0.65
N ASP A 95 2.13 17.51 -0.99
CA ASP A 95 1.00 17.73 -0.08
C ASP A 95 0.08 16.51 -0.02
N PHE A 96 -0.48 16.22 1.16
CA PHE A 96 -1.30 15.04 1.42
C PHE A 96 -2.66 15.40 2.01
N ALA A 97 -3.73 14.81 1.48
CA ALA A 97 -5.05 14.81 2.10
C ALA A 97 -5.36 13.43 2.71
N GLN A 98 -5.67 13.38 4.01
CA GLN A 98 -6.05 12.16 4.72
C GLN A 98 -7.52 11.83 4.47
N TYR A 99 -7.82 10.59 4.07
CA TYR A 99 -9.20 10.20 3.77
C TYR A 99 -9.63 8.83 4.33
N LEU A 100 -8.69 7.95 4.70
CA LEU A 100 -9.02 6.65 5.26
C LEU A 100 -7.97 6.18 6.26
N GLN A 101 -8.46 5.44 7.25
CA GLN A 101 -7.69 4.84 8.32
C GLN A 101 -7.74 3.31 8.21
N SER A 102 -6.61 2.62 8.01
CA SER A 102 -6.51 1.16 7.83
C SER A 102 -5.58 0.51 8.87
N GLY A 103 -5.72 -0.79 9.12
CA GLY A 103 -4.72 -1.60 9.82
C GLY A 103 -3.73 -2.24 8.85
N ASN A 104 -2.68 -2.89 9.38
CA ASN A 104 -1.86 -3.86 8.66
C ASN A 104 -2.32 -5.27 9.03
N VAL A 105 -2.32 -6.19 8.08
CA VAL A 105 -2.73 -7.58 8.29
C VAL A 105 -1.76 -8.55 7.62
N PHE A 106 -1.75 -9.79 8.09
CA PHE A 106 -1.09 -10.90 7.42
C PHE A 106 -2.09 -11.63 6.52
N LEU A 107 -1.71 -11.85 5.26
CA LEU A 107 -2.44 -12.68 4.32
C LEU A 107 -1.87 -14.10 4.37
N VAL A 108 -2.70 -15.12 4.62
CA VAL A 108 -2.27 -16.53 4.59
C VAL A 108 -3.30 -17.39 3.89
N GLN A 109 -2.90 -18.57 3.39
CA GLN A 109 -3.88 -19.54 2.89
C GLN A 109 -4.84 -19.98 3.99
N SER A 110 -6.08 -20.34 3.63
CA SER A 110 -7.07 -20.83 4.59
C SER A 110 -6.66 -22.15 5.27
N THR A 111 -5.79 -22.91 4.62
CA THR A 111 -5.21 -24.16 5.14
C THR A 111 -3.95 -23.95 5.98
N TYR A 112 -3.43 -22.72 6.01
CA TYR A 112 -2.25 -22.37 6.80
C TYR A 112 -2.61 -22.38 8.29
N ASN A 113 -1.85 -23.12 9.08
CA ASN A 113 -2.19 -23.43 10.47
C ASN A 113 -1.15 -22.95 11.49
N GLU A 114 -0.05 -22.36 11.04
CA GLU A 114 0.95 -21.78 11.93
C GLU A 114 0.51 -20.36 12.34
N PRO A 115 0.66 -19.98 13.63
CA PRO A 115 0.30 -18.64 14.07
C PRO A 115 1.24 -17.58 13.47
N ILE A 116 0.67 -16.43 13.10
CA ILE A 116 1.39 -15.21 12.74
C ILE A 116 0.62 -14.04 13.37
N ASN A 117 1.19 -13.46 14.42
CA ASN A 117 0.57 -12.36 15.16
C ASN A 117 1.36 -11.06 15.01
N ASP A 118 2.68 -11.16 14.87
CA ASP A 118 3.58 -10.04 14.73
C ASP A 118 4.74 -10.34 13.76
N LEU A 119 5.66 -9.39 13.58
CA LEU A 119 6.80 -9.56 12.67
C LEU A 119 7.80 -10.63 13.14
N ASN A 120 7.97 -10.86 14.45
CA ASN A 120 8.90 -11.89 14.95
C ASN A 120 8.47 -13.30 14.54
N ASP A 121 7.17 -13.52 14.42
CA ASP A 121 6.61 -14.78 13.93
C ASP A 121 7.03 -15.08 12.48
N LEU A 122 7.55 -14.11 11.73
CA LEU A 122 8.03 -14.30 10.35
C LEU A 122 9.36 -15.07 10.25
N CYS A 123 10.11 -15.21 11.34
CA CYS A 123 11.38 -15.94 11.31
C CYS A 123 11.19 -17.44 10.98
N GLY A 124 11.88 -17.89 9.94
CA GLY A 124 11.74 -19.25 9.39
C GLY A 124 10.63 -19.40 8.36
N LYS A 125 9.98 -18.29 7.96
CA LYS A 125 8.89 -18.29 6.97
C LYS A 125 9.34 -17.63 5.66
N THR A 126 8.62 -17.93 4.59
CA THR A 126 8.73 -17.26 3.30
C THR A 126 7.66 -16.17 3.22
N VAL A 127 8.08 -14.91 3.09
CA VAL A 127 7.19 -13.74 3.10
C VAL A 127 7.26 -13.05 1.76
N THR A 128 6.12 -12.83 1.12
CA THR A 128 6.07 -11.98 -0.09
C THR A 128 5.75 -10.54 0.27
N VAL A 129 6.48 -9.60 -0.35
CA VAL A 129 6.36 -8.15 -0.09
C VAL A 129 6.25 -7.38 -1.40
N LEU A 130 5.39 -6.35 -1.41
CA LEU A 130 5.28 -5.46 -2.56
C LEU A 130 6.48 -4.51 -2.58
N VAL A 131 7.22 -4.48 -3.68
CA VAL A 131 8.44 -3.67 -3.77
C VAL A 131 8.13 -2.18 -3.64
N GLY A 132 8.91 -1.48 -2.83
CA GLY A 132 8.82 -0.03 -2.61
C GLY A 132 7.81 0.41 -1.54
N THR A 133 7.21 -0.54 -0.80
CA THR A 133 6.30 -0.21 0.32
C THR A 133 7.02 -0.14 1.66
N VAL A 134 6.34 0.42 2.66
CA VAL A 134 6.83 0.39 4.05
C VAL A 134 6.89 -1.04 4.57
N HIS A 135 5.94 -1.90 4.19
CA HIS A 135 5.92 -3.32 4.58
C HIS A 135 7.17 -4.06 4.11
N GLU A 136 7.71 -3.75 2.92
CA GLU A 136 9.01 -4.31 2.50
C GLU A 136 10.13 -3.91 3.46
N ALA A 137 10.21 -2.63 3.83
CA ALA A 137 11.24 -2.14 4.73
C ALA A 137 11.15 -2.81 6.11
N ASP A 138 9.94 -2.96 6.65
CA ASP A 138 9.71 -3.58 7.96
C ASP A 138 10.02 -5.08 7.95
N VAL A 139 9.64 -5.81 6.89
CA VAL A 139 10.01 -7.23 6.73
C VAL A 139 11.52 -7.41 6.53
N ARG A 140 12.20 -6.50 5.83
CA ARG A 140 13.66 -6.53 5.68
C ARG A 140 14.39 -6.24 7.00
N ALA A 141 13.88 -5.33 7.82
CA ALA A 141 14.41 -5.10 9.16
C ALA A 141 14.26 -6.38 10.01
N GLN A 142 13.08 -6.98 10.02
CA GLN A 142 12.83 -8.24 10.72
C GLN A 142 13.72 -9.38 10.21
N GLN A 143 13.97 -9.46 8.91
CA GLN A 143 14.85 -10.48 8.33
C GLN A 143 16.28 -10.40 8.92
N ALA A 144 16.77 -9.20 9.20
CA ALA A 144 18.09 -9.01 9.82
C ALA A 144 18.12 -9.47 11.29
N ASP A 145 16.97 -9.41 11.99
CA ASP A 145 16.83 -9.83 13.38
C ASP A 145 16.57 -11.35 13.52
N CYS A 146 16.22 -12.04 12.42
CA CYS A 146 15.97 -13.48 12.46
C CYS A 146 17.26 -14.31 12.64
N PRO A 147 17.24 -15.34 13.49
CA PRO A 147 18.42 -16.19 13.71
C PRO A 147 18.74 -17.00 12.46
N SER A 148 20.03 -17.26 12.21
CA SER A 148 20.46 -18.04 11.04
C SER A 148 19.90 -19.47 10.99
N SER A 149 19.44 -20.02 12.12
CA SER A 149 18.76 -21.31 12.20
C SER A 149 17.31 -21.28 11.71
N ARG A 150 16.68 -20.10 11.64
CA ARG A 150 15.33 -19.87 11.14
C ARG A 150 15.31 -18.61 10.25
N PRO A 151 15.95 -18.66 9.07
CA PRO A 151 16.03 -17.51 8.19
C PRO A 151 14.64 -17.16 7.65
N LEU A 152 14.31 -15.87 7.64
CA LEU A 152 13.16 -15.33 6.92
C LEU A 152 13.54 -15.17 5.45
N ILE A 153 12.74 -15.71 4.53
CA ILE A 153 12.98 -15.61 3.08
C ILE A 153 12.02 -14.59 2.47
N ILE A 154 12.53 -13.62 1.71
CA ILE A 154 11.71 -12.57 1.08
C ILE A 154 11.49 -12.90 -0.40
N VAL A 155 10.23 -12.87 -0.82
CA VAL A 155 9.81 -12.98 -2.23
C VAL A 155 9.26 -11.62 -2.70
N PRO A 156 10.00 -10.85 -3.51
CA PRO A 156 9.51 -9.57 -4.01
C PRO A 156 8.33 -9.79 -4.97
N ALA A 157 7.32 -8.93 -4.88
CA ALA A 157 6.22 -8.84 -5.83
C ALA A 157 6.22 -7.45 -6.48
N ALA A 158 5.99 -7.39 -7.80
CA ALA A 158 5.93 -6.14 -8.55
C ALA A 158 4.53 -5.52 -8.58
N SER A 159 3.49 -6.27 -8.19
CA SER A 159 2.10 -5.81 -8.14
C SER A 159 1.33 -6.45 -6.99
N GLN A 160 0.20 -5.84 -6.60
CA GLN A 160 -0.72 -6.41 -5.62
C GLN A 160 -1.25 -7.79 -6.07
N THR A 161 -1.50 -7.95 -7.37
CA THR A 161 -1.95 -9.23 -7.93
C THR A 161 -0.90 -10.31 -7.79
N GLU A 162 0.37 -10.00 -8.04
CA GLU A 162 1.47 -10.93 -7.83
C GLU A 162 1.66 -11.27 -6.34
N LEU A 163 1.58 -10.27 -5.44
CA LEU A 163 1.64 -10.46 -3.99
C LEU A 163 0.63 -11.51 -3.51
N ILE A 164 -0.63 -11.35 -3.94
CA ILE A 164 -1.73 -12.26 -3.56
C ILE A 164 -1.55 -13.63 -4.21
N ASN A 165 -1.14 -13.68 -5.48
CA ASN A 165 -0.90 -14.95 -6.18
C ASN A 165 0.24 -15.75 -5.54
N ASN A 166 1.29 -15.09 -5.04
CA ASN A 166 2.39 -15.76 -4.36
C ASN A 166 1.92 -16.52 -3.11
N VAL A 167 1.01 -15.94 -2.32
CA VAL A 167 0.38 -16.64 -1.18
C VAL A 167 -0.57 -17.74 -1.66
N GLN A 168 -1.43 -17.46 -2.65
CA GLN A 168 -2.39 -18.45 -3.18
C GLN A 168 -1.74 -19.68 -3.84
N GLN A 169 -0.52 -19.53 -4.36
CA GLN A 169 0.21 -20.59 -5.04
C GLN A 169 1.25 -21.28 -4.13
N ASN A 170 1.23 -21.01 -2.82
CA ASN A 170 2.22 -21.52 -1.86
C ASN A 170 3.68 -21.17 -2.24
N LYS A 171 3.89 -20.06 -2.96
CA LYS A 171 5.23 -19.50 -3.19
C LYS A 171 5.75 -18.72 -1.99
N ALA A 172 4.83 -18.22 -1.15
CA ALA A 172 5.11 -17.62 0.13
C ALA A 172 4.06 -18.09 1.15
N ASP A 173 4.48 -18.23 2.40
CA ASP A 173 3.61 -18.60 3.53
C ASP A 173 2.66 -17.45 3.88
N THR A 174 3.14 -16.21 3.76
CA THR A 174 2.36 -15.03 4.07
C THR A 174 2.77 -13.78 3.27
N ALA A 175 1.90 -12.77 3.27
CA ALA A 175 2.19 -11.40 2.88
C ALA A 175 1.79 -10.43 3.99
N VAL A 176 2.50 -9.31 4.14
CA VAL A 176 2.10 -8.19 5.02
C VAL A 176 1.58 -7.06 4.16
N TYR A 177 0.35 -6.61 4.39
CA TYR A 177 -0.25 -5.52 3.62
C TYR A 177 -1.41 -4.82 4.35
N ASP A 178 -1.94 -3.75 3.76
CA ASP A 178 -3.07 -2.99 4.31
C ASP A 178 -4.38 -3.79 4.37
N GLU A 179 -5.04 -3.76 5.52
CA GLU A 179 -6.36 -4.38 5.73
C GLU A 179 -7.38 -3.91 4.69
N SER A 180 -7.49 -2.59 4.51
CA SER A 180 -8.49 -1.98 3.62
C SER A 180 -8.37 -2.42 2.17
N VAL A 181 -7.18 -2.90 1.79
CA VAL A 181 -6.86 -3.36 0.44
C VAL A 181 -7.06 -4.88 0.32
N LEU A 182 -6.88 -5.64 1.40
CA LEU A 182 -7.06 -7.09 1.39
C LEU A 182 -8.49 -7.56 1.77
N GLN A 183 -9.29 -6.74 2.47
CA GLN A 183 -10.60 -7.12 3.04
C GLN A 183 -11.67 -7.58 2.02
N ARG A 184 -11.51 -7.31 0.71
CA ARG A 184 -12.59 -7.53 -0.27
C ARG A 184 -12.26 -8.28 -1.54
N ARG A 185 -11.18 -9.08 -1.57
CA ARG A 185 -11.14 -10.17 -2.56
C ARG A 185 -11.86 -11.37 -1.95
N HIS A 186 -12.95 -11.82 -2.58
CA HIS A 186 -13.60 -13.10 -2.28
C HIS A 186 -12.66 -14.28 -2.59
N ILE A 187 -11.55 -14.37 -1.87
CA ILE A 187 -10.59 -15.45 -1.98
C ILE A 187 -11.08 -16.56 -1.05
N LYS A 188 -11.85 -17.52 -1.58
CA LYS A 188 -12.32 -18.67 -0.80
C LYS A 188 -11.19 -19.47 -0.12
N THR A 189 -9.96 -19.33 -0.62
CA THR A 189 -8.77 -20.10 -0.23
C THR A 189 -7.77 -19.31 0.62
N THR A 190 -8.06 -18.08 1.02
CA THR A 190 -7.11 -17.21 1.74
C THR A 190 -7.84 -16.41 2.81
N ILE A 191 -7.25 -16.32 4.00
CA ILE A 191 -7.83 -15.67 5.17
C ILE A 191 -6.88 -14.56 5.62
N LEU A 192 -7.45 -13.47 6.13
CA LEU A 192 -6.70 -12.42 6.82
C LEU A 192 -6.51 -12.83 8.27
N VAL A 193 -5.26 -12.97 8.69
CA VAL A 193 -4.91 -13.30 10.05
C VAL A 193 -4.34 -12.05 10.72
N ALA A 194 -5.02 -11.66 11.80
CA ALA A 194 -4.68 -10.59 12.73
C ALA A 194 -4.67 -9.15 12.18
N ASN A 195 -5.14 -8.22 13.01
CA ASN A 195 -4.81 -6.80 12.94
C ASN A 195 -3.48 -6.61 13.68
N ILE A 196 -2.43 -6.18 12.99
CA ILE A 196 -1.09 -6.04 13.56
C ILE A 196 -1.05 -4.74 14.37
N GLU A 197 -1.18 -4.83 15.70
CA GLU A 197 -1.24 -3.66 16.58
C GLU A 197 0.12 -2.95 16.79
N ASP A 198 1.24 -3.57 16.41
CA ASP A 198 2.59 -3.22 16.92
C ASP A 198 3.65 -2.77 15.89
N PHE A 199 3.24 -2.24 14.73
CA PHE A 199 4.21 -1.62 13.78
C PHE A 199 4.83 -0.29 14.28
N SER A 200 4.33 0.27 15.38
CA SER A 200 4.68 1.63 15.80
C SER A 200 6.08 1.76 16.41
N THR A 201 6.64 0.70 16.97
CA THR A 201 7.85 0.77 17.81
C THR A 201 9.12 0.98 16.97
N VAL A 202 9.16 0.46 15.74
CA VAL A 202 10.30 0.61 14.82
C VAL A 202 10.27 2.00 14.14
N GLN A 203 9.10 2.49 13.74
CA GLN A 203 8.97 3.77 13.04
C GLN A 203 9.06 4.98 14.00
N GLN A 204 8.48 4.88 15.21
CA GLN A 204 8.52 5.99 16.18
C GLN A 204 9.90 6.17 16.81
N ALA A 205 10.68 5.11 17.01
CA ALA A 205 12.04 5.24 17.55
C ALA A 205 12.96 6.03 16.60
N LYS A 206 12.75 5.88 15.28
CA LYS A 206 13.53 6.58 14.25
C LYS A 206 13.11 8.05 14.10
N ILE A 207 11.81 8.33 14.13
CA ILE A 207 11.29 9.70 14.03
C ILE A 207 11.63 10.54 15.27
N ARG A 208 11.64 9.94 16.47
CA ARG A 208 11.98 10.68 17.70
C ARG A 208 13.47 11.02 17.82
N GLN A 209 14.35 10.28 17.14
CA GLN A 209 15.78 10.59 17.06
C GLN A 209 16.14 11.59 15.96
N GLU A 210 15.30 11.75 14.94
CA GLU A 210 15.50 12.71 13.84
C GLU A 210 14.88 14.09 14.12
N VAL A 211 14.12 14.22 15.21
CA VAL A 211 13.44 15.47 15.65
C VAL A 211 13.94 15.94 17.03
N SER A 212 15.06 15.39 17.52
CA SER A 212 15.82 15.89 18.68
C SER A 212 17.21 16.33 18.25
#